data_AF-A0A2V7DTX8-F1
#
_entry.id   AF-A0A2V7DTX8-F1
#
_cell.length_a   1.000
_cell.length_b   1.000
_cell.length_c   1.000
_cell.angle_alpha   90.00
_cell.angle_beta   90.00
_cell.angle_gamma   90.00
#
_symmetry.space_group_name_H-M   'P 1'
#
loop_
_entity.id
_entity.type
_entity.pdbx_description
1 polymer ?
#
loop_
_entity_poly.entity_id
_entity_poly.type
_entity_poly.pdbx_seq_one_letter_code
_entity_poly.pdbx_strand_id
1 'polypeptide(L)' 'MRLPGVGPVLANRIVSARESDGPFASVDDLRRVSGVGPTRIERFRPLVTISP' A
#
# COMPACT_ATOMS: atom_id res chain seq x y z
N MET A 1 -9.90 10.32 7.30
CA MET A 1 -9.90 8.85 7.53
C MET A 1 -8.46 8.36 7.33
N ARG A 2 -7.89 7.58 8.26
CA ARG A 2 -6.51 7.05 8.17
C ARG A 2 -6.57 5.54 8.04
N LEU A 3 -5.77 4.96 7.16
CA LEU A 3 -5.67 3.50 7.04
C LEU A 3 -4.99 2.94 8.31
N PRO A 4 -5.63 2.05 9.09
CA PRO A 4 -5.07 1.53 10.33
C PRO A 4 -3.69 0.89 10.11
N GLY A 5 -2.72 1.26 10.94
CA GLY A 5 -1.34 0.77 10.80
C GLY A 5 -0.52 1.45 9.69
N VAL A 6 -1.07 2.48 9.03
CA VAL A 6 -0.34 3.34 8.09
C VAL A 6 -0.08 4.70 8.71
N GLY A 7 1.14 4.86 9.22
CA GLY A 7 1.67 6.14 9.67
C GLY A 7 2.32 6.94 8.53
N PRO A 8 2.78 8.18 8.79
CA PRO A 8 3.35 9.08 7.79
C PRO A 8 4.50 8.47 6.98
N VAL A 9 5.40 7.73 7.65
CA VAL A 9 6.53 7.06 7.00
C VAL A 9 6.05 6.03 5.99
N LEU A 10 5.05 5.23 6.35
CA LEU A 10 4.54 4.18 5.45
C LEU A 10 3.73 4.79 4.29
N ALA A 11 2.95 5.84 4.56
CA ALA A 11 2.23 6.56 3.53
C ALA A 11 3.19 7.14 2.47
N ASN A 12 4.29 7.78 2.90
CA ASN A 12 5.31 8.28 1.99
C ASN A 12 5.93 7.17 1.14
N ARG A 13 6.23 6.00 1.73
CA ARG A 13 6.75 4.87 0.96
C ARG A 13 5.76 4.34 -0.08
N ILE A 14 4.46 4.31 0.23
CA ILE A 14 3.42 3.92 -0.74
C ILE A 14 3.41 4.89 -1.93
N VAL A 15 3.49 6.20 -1.66
CA VAL A 15 3.54 7.23 -2.70
C VAL A 15 4.82 7.10 -3.53
N SER A 16 5.99 7.01 -2.90
CA SER A 16 7.26 6.89 -3.61
C SER A 16 7.35 5.62 -4.46
N ALA A 17 6.84 4.49 -3.99
CA ALA A 17 6.76 3.26 -4.79
C ALA A 17 5.89 3.48 -6.04
N ARG A 18 4.73 4.13 -5.89
CA ARG A 18 3.85 4.47 -7.02
C ARG A 18 4.54 5.36 -8.05
N GLU A 19 5.35 6.30 -7.60
CA GLU A 19 6.06 7.24 -8.48
C GLU A 19 7.29 6.59 -9.15
N SER A 20 8.00 5.72 -8.45
CA SER A 20 9.27 5.15 -8.91
C SER A 20 9.10 3.89 -9.75
N ASP A 21 8.22 2.96 -9.33
CA ASP A 21 8.00 1.69 -10.05
C ASP A 21 6.62 1.61 -10.71
N GLY A 22 5.91 2.74 -10.81
CA GLY A 22 4.64 2.86 -11.52
C GLY A 22 3.39 2.56 -10.68
N PRO A 23 2.18 2.60 -11.27
CA PRO A 23 0.93 2.37 -10.55
C PRO A 23 0.82 0.94 -9.98
N PHE A 24 0.03 0.77 -8.91
CA PHE A 24 -0.33 -0.56 -8.41
C PHE A 24 -1.44 -1.14 -9.28
N ALA A 25 -1.23 -2.33 -9.85
CA ALA A 25 -2.22 -3.08 -10.60
C ALA A 25 -3.12 -3.93 -9.68
N SER A 26 -2.63 -4.27 -8.49
CA SER A 26 -3.36 -5.04 -7.49
C SER A 26 -3.04 -4.58 -6.06
N VAL A 27 -3.88 -4.94 -5.09
CA VAL A 27 -3.58 -4.73 -3.66
C VAL A 27 -2.34 -5.52 -3.24
N ASP A 28 -2.11 -6.67 -3.87
CA ASP A 28 -0.94 -7.52 -3.64
C ASP A 28 0.38 -6.83 -4.03
N ASP A 29 0.35 -5.86 -4.94
CA ASP A 29 1.55 -5.10 -5.34
C ASP A 29 2.06 -4.20 -4.22
N LEU A 30 1.27 -3.95 -3.17
CA LEU A 30 1.74 -3.27 -1.97
C LEU A 30 2.90 -4.02 -1.29
N ARG A 31 3.16 -5.30 -1.60
CA ARG A 31 4.35 -6.05 -1.13
C ARG A 31 5.68 -5.38 -1.48
N ARG A 32 5.73 -4.56 -2.55
CA ARG A 32 6.96 -3.83 -2.92
C ARG A 32 7.29 -2.68 -1.97
N VAL A 33 6.31 -2.24 -1.17
CA VAL A 33 6.50 -1.16 -0.19
C VAL A 33 7.17 -1.72 1.05
N SER A 34 8.39 -1.26 1.35
CA SER A 34 9.13 -1.68 2.54
C SER A 34 8.32 -1.44 3.82
N GLY A 35 8.07 -2.52 4.56
CA GLY A 35 7.22 -2.54 5.75
C GLY A 35 5.77 -2.98 5.49
N VAL A 36 5.39 -3.34 4.27
CA VAL A 36 4.09 -3.97 3.97
C VAL A 36 4.29 -5.45 3.68
N GLY A 37 4.12 -6.27 4.73
CA GLY A 37 4.13 -7.73 4.62
C GLY A 37 2.74 -8.32 4.36
N PRO A 38 2.64 -9.65 4.17
CA PRO A 38 1.40 -10.35 3.87
C PRO A 38 0.28 -10.10 4.89
N THR A 39 0.60 -10.04 6.19
CA THR A 39 -0.38 -9.75 7.25
C THR A 39 -1.00 -8.36 7.12
N ARG A 40 -0.23 -7.36 6.66
CA ARG A 40 -0.76 -6.01 6.46
C ARG A 40 -1.63 -5.94 5.21
N ILE A 41 -1.23 -6.63 4.16
CA ILE A 41 -2.02 -6.72 2.92
C ILE A 41 -3.39 -7.29 3.22
N GLU A 42 -3.45 -8.40 3.97
CA GLU A 42 -4.73 -9.01 4.31
C GLU A 42 -5.65 -8.07 5.08
N ARG A 43 -5.09 -7.24 5.97
CA ARG A 43 -5.83 -6.19 6.69
C ARG A 43 -6.23 -5.01 5.78
N PHE A 44 -5.46 -4.73 4.74
CA PHE A 44 -5.73 -3.63 3.81
C PHE A 44 -6.74 -3.99 2.74
N ARG A 45 -6.82 -5.25 2.30
CA ARG A 45 -7.76 -5.73 1.27
C ARG A 45 -9.19 -5.18 1.41
N PRO A 46 -9.84 -5.21 2.59
CA PRO A 46 -11.20 -4.68 2.72
C PRO A 46 -11.28 -3.15 2.82
N LEU A 47 -10.15 -2.45 2.92
CA LEU A 47 -10.07 -1.01 3.19
C LEU A 47 -9.55 -0.19 2.00
N VAL A 48 -9.06 -0.85 0.96
CA VAL A 48 -8.47 -0.20 -0.22
C VAL A 48 -9.00 -0.84 -1.49
N THR A 49 -9.10 -0.04 -2.53
CA THR A 49 -9.49 -0.48 -3.87
C THR A 49 -8.42 -0.02 -4.86
N ILE A 50 -8.25 -0.79 -5.94
CA ILE A 50 -7.53 -0.32 -7.12
C ILE A 50 -8.59 0.22 -8.08
N SER A 51 -8.43 1.48 -8.47
CA SER A 51 -9.27 2.10 -9.50
C SER A 51 -8.53 2.09 -10.84
N PRO A 52 -9.24 1.81 -11.94
CA PRO A 52 -8.67 1.90 -13.29
C PRO A 52 -8.28 3.33 -13.65
#